data_AF-A0A9E4CFV6-F1
#
_entry.id   AF-A0A9E4CFV6-F1
#
_cell.length_a   1.000
_cell.length_b   1.000
_cell.length_c   1.000
_cell.angle_alpha   90.00
_cell.angle_beta   90.00
_cell.angle_gamma   90.00
#
_symmetry.space_group_name_H-M   'P 1'
#
loop_
_entity.id
_entity.type
_entity.pdbx_description
1 polymer ?
#
loop_
_entity_poly.entity_id
_entity_poly.type
_entity_poly.pdbx_seq_one_letter_code
_entity_poly.pdbx_strand_id
1 'polypeptide(L)'
;MAWKSTLTPLRNRLATLYPREEETRRIVDEAELNSVHIAFNSQAINNWHNILTQADLHDKVQAVVWVALGQYRTDQPLLDAYETYMAELGRPVTLPPASPPSPPPSTTTPSTDSPSQVTQYVGTIINTGGGMYVGGGVDTGGGNFTGRDSSTVNNPSASPASPAPSGTSGMQDGLRDLLAQHERNLLLLRQKKAMFGAGEEPLSLLNQIAHEETEIANLKAQLGLP
;
A
#
# COMPACT_ATOMS: atom_id res chain seq x y z
N MET A 1 -25.05 15.99 -11.54
CA MET A 1 -23.81 16.78 -11.61
C MET A 1 -23.12 16.48 -12.93
N ALA A 2 -22.37 17.43 -13.49
CA ALA A 2 -21.57 17.18 -14.69
C ALA A 2 -20.41 16.24 -14.33
N TRP A 3 -20.17 15.21 -15.15
CA TRP A 3 -19.03 14.31 -14.99
C TRP A 3 -17.73 15.10 -15.15
N LYS A 4 -16.81 14.97 -14.18
CA LYS A 4 -15.49 15.58 -14.24
C LYS A 4 -14.59 14.77 -15.17
N SER A 5 -14.02 15.41 -16.20
CA SER A 5 -13.13 14.76 -17.17
C SER A 5 -11.91 14.11 -16.50
N THR A 6 -11.44 14.67 -15.38
CA THR A 6 -10.32 14.19 -14.57
C THR A 6 -10.56 12.84 -13.89
N LEU A 7 -11.82 12.41 -13.73
CA LEU A 7 -12.14 11.07 -13.22
C LEU A 7 -12.05 10.00 -14.31
N THR A 8 -11.92 10.38 -15.59
CA THR A 8 -11.90 9.45 -16.72
C THR A 8 -10.67 8.52 -16.71
N PRO A 9 -9.43 9.01 -16.52
CA PRO A 9 -8.26 8.15 -16.42
C PRO A 9 -8.37 7.17 -15.25
N LEU A 10 -8.83 7.66 -14.10
CA LEU A 10 -9.02 6.86 -12.89
C LEU A 10 -10.04 5.73 -13.10
N ARG A 11 -11.20 6.06 -13.69
CA ARG A 11 -12.22 5.09 -14.08
C ARG A 11 -11.66 4.00 -14.98
N ASN A 12 -10.95 4.40 -16.05
CA ASN A 12 -10.40 3.46 -17.02
C ASN A 12 -9.34 2.55 -16.39
N ARG A 13 -8.53 3.09 -15.47
CA ARG A 13 -7.51 2.30 -14.78
C ARG A 13 -8.14 1.31 -13.81
N LEU A 14 -9.06 1.75 -12.97
CA LEU A 14 -9.77 0.89 -12.02
C LEU A 14 -10.58 -0.21 -12.73
N ALA A 15 -11.20 0.10 -13.87
CA ALA A 15 -11.91 -0.91 -14.69
C ALA A 15 -10.99 -1.97 -15.29
N THR A 16 -9.73 -1.62 -15.55
CA THR A 16 -8.71 -2.59 -16.00
C THR A 16 -8.22 -3.46 -14.85
N LEU A 17 -8.03 -2.89 -13.66
CA LEU A 17 -7.54 -3.60 -12.47
C LEU A 17 -8.60 -4.53 -11.86
N TYR A 18 -9.87 -4.10 -11.88
CA TYR A 18 -10.99 -4.80 -11.28
C TYR A 18 -12.11 -5.00 -12.32
N PRO A 19 -11.94 -5.98 -13.23
CA PRO A 19 -12.91 -6.25 -14.27
C PRO A 19 -14.17 -6.96 -13.75
N ARG A 20 -14.10 -7.55 -12.55
CA ARG A 20 -15.17 -8.35 -11.95
C ARG A 20 -16.02 -7.52 -10.98
N GLU A 21 -17.31 -7.80 -10.93
CA GLU A 21 -18.25 -7.11 -10.05
C GLU A 21 -17.96 -7.40 -8.57
N GLU A 22 -17.61 -8.64 -8.23
CA GLU A 22 -17.38 -9.06 -6.86
C GLU A 22 -16.19 -8.31 -6.22
N GLU A 23 -15.10 -8.15 -6.98
CA GLU A 23 -13.94 -7.38 -6.58
C GLU A 23 -14.30 -5.90 -6.41
N THR A 24 -15.10 -5.37 -7.33
CA THR A 24 -15.55 -3.98 -7.28
C THR A 24 -16.40 -3.71 -6.03
N ARG A 25 -17.33 -4.60 -5.67
CA ARG A 25 -18.14 -4.49 -4.45
C ARG A 25 -17.27 -4.50 -3.20
N ARG A 26 -16.27 -5.37 -3.16
CA ARG A 26 -15.31 -5.43 -2.04
C ARG A 26 -14.58 -4.09 -1.85
N ILE A 27 -14.12 -3.46 -2.92
CA ILE A 27 -13.46 -2.15 -2.83
C ILE A 27 -14.42 -1.06 -2.32
N VAL A 28 -15.68 -1.09 -2.76
CA VAL A 28 -16.73 -0.16 -2.31
C VAL A 28 -16.98 -0.31 -0.80
N ASP A 29 -17.07 -1.55 -0.30
CA ASP A 29 -17.28 -1.84 1.11
C ASP A 29 -16.05 -1.42 1.96
N GLU A 30 -14.83 -1.75 1.50
CA GLU A 30 -13.57 -1.35 2.16
C GLU A 30 -13.35 0.17 2.18
N ALA A 31 -13.87 0.90 1.18
CA ALA A 31 -13.86 2.36 1.12
C ALA A 31 -15.03 3.01 1.89
N GLU A 32 -15.85 2.20 2.58
CA GLU A 32 -17.06 2.63 3.30
C GLU A 32 -18.05 3.41 2.43
N LEU A 33 -18.14 3.08 1.13
CA LEU A 33 -19.18 3.62 0.27
C LEU A 33 -20.46 2.81 0.43
N ASN A 34 -21.61 3.48 0.38
CA ASN A 34 -22.89 2.80 0.46
C ASN A 34 -23.24 2.14 -0.89
N SER A 35 -23.00 0.83 -0.97
CA SER A 35 -23.24 0.02 -2.17
C SER A 35 -24.70 0.00 -2.63
N VAL A 36 -25.67 0.32 -1.76
CA VAL A 36 -27.10 0.41 -2.11
C VAL A 36 -27.38 1.55 -3.09
N HIS A 37 -26.58 2.62 -3.06
CA HIS A 37 -26.73 3.78 -3.96
C HIS A 37 -25.93 3.65 -5.26
N ILE A 38 -25.24 2.52 -5.45
CA ILE A 38 -24.39 2.27 -6.61
C ILE A 38 -25.06 1.19 -7.46
N ALA A 39 -25.43 1.55 -8.69
CA ALA A 39 -25.89 0.58 -9.67
C ALA A 39 -24.68 -0.20 -10.20
N PHE A 40 -24.69 -1.53 -10.00
CA PHE A 40 -23.71 -2.44 -10.58
C PHE A 40 -24.29 -3.11 -11.83
N ASN A 41 -23.41 -3.33 -12.80
CA ASN A 41 -23.72 -3.85 -14.11
C ASN A 41 -22.58 -4.77 -14.59
N SER A 42 -22.82 -5.48 -15.70
CA SER A 42 -21.84 -6.44 -16.25
C SER A 42 -20.59 -5.80 -16.85
N GLN A 43 -20.57 -4.47 -17.03
CA GLN A 43 -19.45 -3.75 -17.62
C GLN A 43 -18.68 -2.97 -16.54
N ALA A 44 -17.44 -3.38 -16.27
CA ALA A 44 -16.58 -2.75 -15.27
C ALA A 44 -16.45 -1.22 -15.44
N ILE A 45 -16.33 -0.74 -16.68
CA ILE A 45 -16.24 0.70 -16.98
C ILE A 45 -17.45 1.47 -16.42
N ASN A 46 -18.64 0.92 -16.55
CA ASN A 46 -19.86 1.56 -16.06
C ASN A 46 -19.97 1.47 -14.53
N ASN A 47 -19.57 0.34 -13.94
CA ASN A 47 -19.51 0.18 -12.48
C ASN A 47 -18.61 1.25 -11.87
N TRP A 48 -17.38 1.38 -12.38
CA TRP A 48 -16.42 2.37 -11.89
C TRP A 48 -16.86 3.80 -12.16
N HIS A 49 -17.59 4.07 -13.24
CA HIS A 49 -18.21 5.38 -13.47
C HIS A 49 -19.22 5.71 -12.37
N ASN A 50 -20.11 4.77 -12.05
CA ASN A 50 -21.15 4.95 -11.02
C ASN A 50 -20.52 5.12 -9.62
N ILE A 51 -19.50 4.30 -9.32
CA ILE A 51 -18.78 4.35 -8.04
C ILE A 51 -18.06 5.68 -7.87
N LEU A 52 -17.28 6.11 -8.86
CA LEU A 52 -16.54 7.38 -8.75
C LEU A 52 -17.47 8.58 -8.71
N THR A 53 -18.64 8.51 -9.36
CA THR A 53 -19.67 9.55 -9.25
C THR A 53 -20.22 9.64 -7.82
N GLN A 54 -20.59 8.50 -7.21
CA GLN A 54 -21.05 8.48 -5.82
C GLN A 54 -19.92 8.86 -4.84
N ALA A 55 -18.69 8.42 -5.10
CA ALA A 55 -17.53 8.78 -4.31
C ALA A 55 -17.27 10.29 -4.31
N ASP A 56 -17.36 10.95 -5.47
CA ASP A 56 -17.16 12.40 -5.61
C ASP A 56 -18.26 13.19 -4.90
N LEU A 57 -19.50 12.70 -4.90
CA LEU A 57 -20.62 13.28 -4.14
C LEU A 57 -20.40 13.26 -2.62
N HIS A 58 -19.61 12.30 -2.13
CA HIS A 58 -19.37 12.10 -0.71
C HIS A 58 -17.92 12.42 -0.27
N ASP A 59 -17.12 13.06 -1.14
CA ASP A 59 -15.69 13.32 -0.92
C ASP A 59 -14.87 12.05 -0.58
N LYS A 60 -15.30 10.86 -1.05
CA LYS A 60 -14.68 9.55 -0.78
C LYS A 60 -13.84 8.99 -1.94
N VAL A 61 -13.59 9.77 -3.00
CA VAL A 61 -12.74 9.31 -4.13
C VAL A 61 -11.36 8.86 -3.63
N GLN A 62 -10.79 9.63 -2.69
CA GLN A 62 -9.50 9.30 -2.08
C GLN A 62 -9.52 7.96 -1.32
N ALA A 63 -10.61 7.64 -0.61
CA ALA A 63 -10.76 6.36 0.08
C ALA A 63 -10.76 5.18 -0.90
N VAL A 64 -11.50 5.30 -2.00
CA VAL A 64 -11.53 4.27 -3.06
C VAL A 64 -10.14 4.04 -3.65
N VAL A 65 -9.41 5.12 -3.96
CA VAL A 65 -8.05 5.00 -4.50
C VAL A 65 -7.08 4.42 -3.48
N TRP A 66 -7.21 4.76 -2.20
CA TRP A 66 -6.36 4.19 -1.15
C TRP A 66 -6.52 2.68 -1.00
N VAL A 67 -7.76 2.19 -1.04
CA VAL A 67 -8.01 0.74 -1.00
C VAL A 67 -7.35 0.06 -2.20
N ALA A 68 -7.48 0.64 -3.39
CA ALA A 68 -6.85 0.11 -4.61
C ALA A 68 -5.31 0.13 -4.52
N LEU A 69 -4.71 1.25 -4.05
CA LEU A 69 -3.27 1.37 -3.85
C LEU A 69 -2.74 0.42 -2.77
N GLY A 70 -3.57 0.03 -1.79
CA GLY A 70 -3.20 -0.99 -0.82
C GLY A 70 -2.84 -2.33 -1.47
N GLN A 71 -3.53 -2.67 -2.56
CA GLN A 71 -3.33 -3.92 -3.32
C GLN A 71 -2.32 -3.73 -4.47
N TYR A 72 -2.30 -2.55 -5.08
CA TYR A 72 -1.49 -2.23 -6.27
C TYR A 72 -0.50 -1.07 -6.00
N ARG A 73 0.32 -1.19 -4.95
CA ARG A 73 1.25 -0.11 -4.53
C ARG A 73 2.23 0.33 -5.62
N THR A 74 2.60 -0.57 -6.52
CA THR A 74 3.58 -0.32 -7.61
C THR A 74 2.91 0.13 -8.91
N ASP A 75 1.60 0.37 -8.92
CA ASP A 75 0.89 0.69 -10.15
C ASP A 75 0.97 2.18 -10.50
N GLN A 76 2.04 2.54 -11.20
CA GLN A 76 2.31 3.93 -11.55
C GLN A 76 1.18 4.63 -12.33
N PRO A 77 0.51 3.99 -13.31
CA PRO A 77 -0.59 4.62 -14.02
C PRO A 77 -1.80 4.95 -13.13
N LEU A 78 -2.02 4.20 -12.04
CA LEU A 78 -3.07 4.51 -11.07
C LEU A 78 -2.70 5.74 -10.22
N LEU A 79 -1.43 5.84 -9.81
CA LEU A 79 -0.90 7.01 -9.10
C LEU A 79 -0.99 8.26 -9.98
N ASP A 80 -0.49 8.22 -11.22
CA ASP A 80 -0.51 9.36 -12.15
C ASP A 80 -1.94 9.87 -12.41
N ALA A 81 -2.90 8.94 -12.55
CA ALA A 81 -4.32 9.27 -12.71
C ALA A 81 -4.90 9.96 -11.47
N TYR A 82 -4.50 9.52 -10.28
CA TYR A 82 -4.92 10.11 -9.02
C TYR A 82 -4.28 11.49 -8.79
N GLU A 83 -3.00 11.65 -9.11
CA GLU A 83 -2.30 12.94 -9.04
C GLU A 83 -2.97 13.98 -9.93
N THR A 84 -3.34 13.59 -11.16
CA THR A 84 -4.08 14.44 -12.10
C THR A 84 -5.41 14.91 -11.51
N TYR A 85 -6.16 14.02 -10.86
CA TYR A 85 -7.42 14.35 -10.21
C TYR A 85 -7.22 15.32 -9.03
N MET A 86 -6.21 15.10 -8.20
CA MET A 86 -5.92 15.95 -7.04
C MET A 86 -5.41 17.34 -7.43
N ALA A 87 -4.62 17.42 -8.51
CA ALA A 87 -4.15 18.69 -9.07
C ALA A 87 -5.32 19.60 -9.50
N GLU A 88 -6.35 19.04 -10.12
CA GLU A 88 -7.56 19.78 -10.52
C GLU A 88 -8.36 20.29 -9.32
N LEU A 89 -8.38 19.53 -8.22
CA LEU A 89 -9.02 19.97 -6.97
C LEU A 89 -8.19 21.02 -6.21
N GLY A 90 -6.98 21.34 -6.67
CA GLY A 90 -6.04 22.22 -5.96
C GLY A 90 -5.61 21.65 -4.61
N ARG A 91 -5.76 20.35 -4.39
CA ARG A 91 -5.42 19.67 -3.12
C ARG A 91 -4.07 18.99 -3.26
N PRO A 92 -3.13 19.17 -2.31
CA PRO A 92 -1.89 18.42 -2.33
C PRO A 92 -2.20 16.92 -2.17
N VAL A 93 -1.56 16.10 -3.00
CA VAL A 93 -1.62 14.64 -2.90
C VAL A 93 -1.04 14.25 -1.56
N THR A 94 -1.91 13.97 -0.59
CA THR A 94 -1.50 13.39 0.68
C THR A 94 -1.47 11.90 0.47
N LEU A 95 -0.28 11.38 0.15
CA LEU A 95 -0.05 9.95 0.16
C LEU A 95 -0.45 9.42 1.54
N PRO A 96 -1.08 8.24 1.60
CA PRO A 96 -1.36 7.66 2.90
C PRO A 96 -0.03 7.53 3.63
N PRO A 97 0.04 7.87 4.93
CA PRO A 97 1.24 7.56 5.71
C PRO A 97 1.53 6.09 5.46
N ALA A 98 2.74 5.79 4.96
CA ALA A 98 3.16 4.41 4.70
C ALA A 98 2.72 3.62 5.93
N SER A 99 1.76 2.70 5.75
CA SER A 99 1.14 2.00 6.88
C SER A 99 2.27 1.61 7.82
N PRO A 100 2.23 2.02 9.10
CA PRO A 100 3.31 1.70 10.03
C PRO A 100 3.59 0.21 9.86
N PRO A 101 4.86 -0.21 9.71
CA PRO A 101 5.20 -1.59 9.41
C PRO A 101 4.35 -2.44 10.32
N SER A 102 3.50 -3.30 9.74
CA SER A 102 2.62 -4.18 10.52
C SER A 102 3.45 -4.71 11.67
N PRO A 103 3.05 -4.49 12.94
CA PRO A 103 3.86 -4.92 14.06
C PRO A 103 4.26 -6.37 13.77
N PRO A 104 5.56 -6.71 13.92
CA PRO A 104 6.03 -8.05 13.58
C PRO A 104 5.07 -9.04 14.19
N PRO A 105 4.61 -10.06 13.43
CA PRO A 105 3.56 -10.97 13.87
C PRO A 105 3.91 -11.37 15.29
N SER A 106 3.07 -10.95 16.25
CA SER A 106 3.36 -11.20 17.66
C SER A 106 3.62 -12.69 17.75
N THR A 107 4.87 -13.03 18.05
CA THR A 107 5.30 -14.41 18.16
C THR A 107 4.53 -14.92 19.34
N THR A 108 3.36 -15.50 19.06
CA THR A 108 2.57 -16.21 20.04
C THR A 108 3.42 -17.44 20.28
N THR A 109 4.32 -17.33 21.26
CA THR A 109 5.06 -18.46 21.78
C THR A 109 4.01 -19.51 22.10
N PRO A 110 4.01 -20.68 21.42
CA PRO A 110 3.13 -21.76 21.82
C PRO A 110 3.51 -22.09 23.26
N SER A 111 2.64 -21.69 24.19
CA SER A 111 2.76 -22.08 25.58
C SER A 111 2.43 -23.57 25.62
N THR A 112 3.48 -24.37 25.47
CA THR A 112 3.48 -25.78 25.83
C THR A 112 3.34 -25.85 27.34
N ASP A 113 2.12 -25.77 27.83
CA ASP A 113 1.81 -26.18 29.18
C ASP A 113 0.57 -27.07 29.14
N SER A 114 0.84 -28.36 28.98
CA SER A 114 -0.09 -29.43 29.35
C SER A 114 -0.05 -29.55 30.87
N PRO A 115 -1.21 -29.58 31.53
CA PRO A 115 -1.54 -30.84 32.16
C PRO A 115 -2.96 -31.31 31.86
N SER A 116 -3.01 -32.59 31.52
CA SER A 116 -4.14 -33.50 31.50
C SER A 116 -5.25 -33.15 32.50
N GLN A 117 -6.45 -32.85 32.00
CA GLN A 117 -7.68 -33.21 32.68
C GLN A 117 -8.68 -33.84 31.71
N VAL A 118 -8.87 -35.13 31.92
CA VAL A 118 -9.97 -35.94 31.39
C VAL A 118 -11.28 -35.35 31.91
N THR A 119 -12.08 -34.76 31.04
CA THR A 119 -13.48 -34.47 31.36
C THR A 119 -14.37 -35.21 30.37
N GLN A 120 -15.20 -36.10 30.92
CA GLN A 120 -16.22 -36.87 30.23
C GLN A 120 -17.13 -35.97 29.39
N TYR A 121 -17.15 -36.23 28.08
CA TYR A 121 -18.18 -35.68 27.20
C TYR A 121 -19.47 -36.48 27.37
N VAL A 122 -20.44 -35.87 28.05
CA VAL A 122 -21.85 -36.20 27.90
C VAL A 122 -22.31 -35.64 26.56
N GLY A 123 -22.84 -36.52 25.71
CA GLY A 123 -23.16 -36.23 24.32
C GLY A 123 -24.16 -35.09 24.16
N THR A 124 -23.79 -34.12 23.31
CA THR A 124 -24.75 -33.18 22.73
C THR A 124 -25.03 -33.62 21.30
N ILE A 125 -26.28 -34.00 21.04
CA ILE A 125 -26.79 -34.30 19.70
C ILE A 125 -26.98 -32.97 18.99
N ILE A 126 -26.21 -32.72 17.94
CA ILE A 126 -26.40 -31.57 17.05
C ILE A 126 -26.86 -32.12 15.70
N ASN A 127 -28.12 -31.84 15.36
CA ASN A 127 -28.67 -32.11 14.03
C ASN A 127 -28.13 -31.07 13.05
N THR A 128 -27.10 -31.44 12.28
CA THR A 128 -26.64 -30.66 11.13
C THR A 128 -27.34 -31.15 9.88
N GLY A 129 -28.35 -30.38 9.44
CA GLY A 129 -28.84 -30.47 8.07
C GLY A 129 -27.76 -30.02 7.10
N GLY A 130 -26.94 -30.97 6.63
CA GLY A 130 -26.06 -30.83 5.47
C GLY A 130 -24.64 -30.37 5.77
N GLY A 131 -23.66 -31.18 5.33
CA GLY A 131 -22.25 -30.77 5.19
C GLY A 131 -21.29 -31.36 6.22
N MET A 132 -20.88 -32.60 5.96
CA MET A 132 -19.92 -33.41 6.70
C MET A 132 -18.53 -32.74 6.82
N TYR A 133 -18.08 -32.44 8.05
CA TYR A 133 -16.68 -32.17 8.35
C TYR A 133 -16.08 -33.39 9.06
N VAL A 134 -15.09 -34.02 8.41
CA VAL A 134 -14.32 -35.13 8.98
C VAL A 134 -13.28 -34.55 9.94
N GLY A 135 -13.64 -34.45 11.22
CA GLY A 135 -12.72 -34.14 12.31
C GLY A 135 -12.22 -35.42 12.98
N GLY A 136 -11.35 -36.17 12.28
CA GLY A 136 -10.58 -37.28 12.84
C GLY A 136 -9.11 -36.95 12.71
N GLY A 137 -8.35 -37.10 13.81
CA GLY A 137 -6.91 -36.94 13.81
C GLY A 137 -6.26 -37.89 12.80
N VAL A 138 -5.88 -37.34 11.66
CA VAL A 138 -5.04 -38.02 10.67
C VAL A 138 -3.59 -37.79 11.08
N ASP A 139 -2.92 -38.87 11.48
CA ASP A 139 -1.47 -38.92 11.54
C ASP A 139 -0.96 -38.96 10.09
N THR A 140 -0.71 -37.77 9.52
CA THR A 140 -0.10 -37.66 8.19
C THR A 140 1.38 -37.93 8.33
N GLY A 141 1.74 -39.22 8.34
CA GLY A 141 3.13 -39.67 8.29
C GLY A 141 3.93 -38.83 7.30
N GLY A 142 4.98 -38.17 7.79
CA GLY A 142 5.68 -37.04 7.19
C GLY A 142 5.93 -37.15 5.69
N GLY A 143 4.97 -36.67 4.90
CA GLY A 143 5.10 -36.39 3.48
C GLY A 143 5.23 -34.88 3.29
N ASN A 144 6.31 -34.46 2.64
CA ASN A 144 6.56 -33.06 2.30
C ASN A 144 5.50 -32.58 1.30
N PHE A 145 4.50 -31.82 1.76
CA PHE A 145 3.51 -31.19 0.89
C PHE A 145 4.16 -30.00 0.17
N THR A 146 4.66 -30.23 -1.05
CA THR A 146 4.99 -29.15 -1.96
C THR A 146 3.70 -28.58 -2.56
N GLY A 147 3.33 -27.38 -2.12
CA GLY A 147 2.30 -26.57 -2.77
C GLY A 147 2.64 -26.36 -4.25
N ARG A 148 1.61 -26.38 -5.10
CA ARG A 148 1.69 -26.49 -6.56
C ARG A 148 2.06 -25.15 -7.26
N ASP A 149 2.66 -24.23 -6.51
CA ASP A 149 2.90 -22.84 -6.91
C ASP A 149 4.30 -22.36 -6.52
N SER A 150 5.24 -23.30 -6.35
CA SER A 150 6.67 -23.00 -6.45
C SER A 150 7.02 -22.66 -7.91
N SER A 151 6.89 -21.40 -8.29
CA SER A 151 7.47 -20.88 -9.52
C SER A 151 9.00 -20.91 -9.38
N THR A 152 9.60 -21.95 -9.96
CA THR A 152 11.03 -22.02 -10.23
C THR A 152 11.42 -20.83 -11.12
N VAL A 153 11.95 -19.77 -10.51
CA VAL A 153 12.68 -18.73 -11.23
C VAL A 153 14.00 -19.38 -11.67
N ASN A 154 13.99 -19.96 -12.87
CA ASN A 154 15.21 -20.28 -13.59
C ASN A 154 15.88 -18.96 -13.98
N ASN A 155 16.71 -18.43 -13.08
CA ASN A 155 17.69 -17.42 -13.45
C ASN A 155 18.95 -18.18 -13.91
N PRO A 156 19.29 -18.22 -15.21
CA PRO A 156 20.51 -18.86 -15.65
C PRO A 156 21.71 -18.16 -15.02
N SER A 157 22.36 -18.88 -14.12
CA SER A 157 23.65 -18.56 -13.52
C SER A 157 24.69 -18.32 -14.62
N ALA A 158 24.97 -17.05 -14.88
CA ALA A 158 26.28 -16.57 -15.27
C ALA A 158 26.52 -15.26 -14.51
N SER A 159 26.64 -15.34 -13.18
CA SER A 159 27.26 -14.29 -12.40
C SER A 159 28.77 -14.29 -12.71
N PRO A 160 29.32 -13.26 -13.39
CA PRO A 160 30.74 -12.99 -13.23
C PRO A 160 30.99 -12.76 -11.74
N ALA A 161 32.04 -13.38 -11.21
CA ALA A 161 32.46 -13.22 -9.83
C ALA A 161 32.51 -11.72 -9.50
N SER A 162 31.50 -11.24 -8.76
CA SER A 162 31.49 -9.88 -8.28
C SER A 162 32.61 -9.79 -7.25
N PRO A 163 33.62 -8.92 -7.46
CA PRO A 163 34.67 -8.73 -6.48
C PRO A 163 34.03 -8.35 -5.16
N ALA A 164 34.42 -9.02 -4.07
CA ALA A 164 33.98 -8.69 -2.73
C ALA A 164 34.16 -7.18 -2.50
N PRO A 165 33.12 -6.44 -2.06
CA PRO A 165 33.20 -5.00 -1.83
C PRO A 165 34.14 -4.73 -0.66
N SER A 166 35.42 -4.66 -0.99
CA SER A 166 36.51 -4.39 -0.08
C SER A 166 36.70 -2.89 -0.07
N GLY A 167 35.89 -2.18 0.72
CA GLY A 167 36.07 -0.74 0.88
C GLY A 167 34.87 -0.04 1.51
N THR A 168 35.07 0.44 2.73
CA THR A 168 34.27 1.49 3.37
C THR A 168 34.07 2.72 2.47
N SER A 169 34.92 2.92 1.46
CA SER A 169 34.83 4.01 0.47
C SER A 169 33.51 4.03 -0.30
N GLY A 170 32.97 2.87 -0.72
CA GLY A 170 31.73 2.84 -1.52
C GLY A 170 30.50 3.30 -0.74
N MET A 171 30.49 3.09 0.58
CA MET A 171 29.42 3.57 1.46
C MET A 171 29.49 5.09 1.66
N GLN A 172 30.71 5.65 1.78
CA GLN A 172 30.88 7.10 1.90
C GLN A 172 30.49 7.83 0.62
N ASP A 173 30.79 7.27 -0.55
CA ASP A 173 30.38 7.87 -1.82
C ASP A 173 28.85 7.88 -1.98
N GLY A 174 28.17 6.78 -1.61
CA GLY A 174 26.70 6.75 -1.58
C GLY A 174 26.08 7.79 -0.62
N LEU A 175 26.67 8.00 0.56
CA LEU A 175 26.21 9.02 1.51
C LEU A 175 26.42 10.45 0.98
N ARG A 176 27.49 10.69 0.22
CA ARG A 176 27.74 12.00 -0.43
C ARG A 176 26.73 12.28 -1.53
N ASP A 177 26.41 11.29 -2.36
CA ASP A 177 25.39 11.42 -3.40
C ASP A 177 24.02 11.70 -2.79
N LEU A 178 23.69 11.01 -1.69
CA LEU A 178 22.46 11.22 -0.95
C LEU A 178 22.40 12.63 -0.34
N LEU A 179 23.48 13.11 0.28
CA LEU A 179 23.58 14.48 0.79
C LEU A 179 23.34 15.51 -0.32
N ALA A 180 23.97 15.34 -1.48
CA ALA A 180 23.80 16.23 -2.63
C ALA A 180 22.35 16.22 -3.16
N GLN A 181 21.65 15.09 -3.06
CA GLN A 181 20.23 15.01 -3.41
C GLN A 181 19.36 15.82 -2.44
N HIS A 182 19.54 15.68 -1.14
CA HIS A 182 18.80 16.44 -0.13
C HIS A 182 19.06 17.95 -0.25
N GLU A 183 20.30 18.37 -0.52
CA GLU A 183 20.63 19.78 -0.74
C GLU A 183 19.91 20.37 -1.97
N ARG A 184 19.77 19.60 -3.06
CA ARG A 184 18.96 20.00 -4.22
C ARG A 184 17.47 20.12 -3.87
N ASN A 185 16.94 19.18 -3.10
CA ASN A 185 15.54 19.22 -2.65
C ASN A 185 15.27 20.46 -1.79
N LEU A 186 16.16 20.76 -0.83
CA LEU A 186 16.05 21.94 0.02
C LEU A 186 16.03 23.24 -0.81
N LEU A 187 16.86 23.34 -1.84
CA LEU A 187 16.89 24.49 -2.74
C LEU A 187 15.55 24.67 -3.48
N LEU A 188 14.98 23.59 -4.00
CA LEU A 188 13.67 23.62 -4.66
C LEU A 188 12.55 24.03 -3.70
N LEU A 189 12.57 23.56 -2.45
CA LEU A 189 11.59 23.95 -1.43
C LEU A 189 11.71 25.43 -1.06
N ARG A 190 12.93 25.95 -0.95
CA ARG A 190 13.17 27.38 -0.72
C ARG A 190 12.75 28.24 -1.91
N GLN A 191 12.93 27.76 -3.14
CA GLN A 191 12.41 28.43 -4.33
C GLN A 191 10.88 28.45 -4.33
N LYS A 192 10.24 27.33 -3.98
CA LYS A 192 8.78 27.28 -3.79
C LYS A 192 8.32 28.25 -2.72
N LYS A 193 9.02 28.31 -1.58
CA LYS A 193 8.76 29.27 -0.51
C LYS A 193 8.78 30.72 -1.01
N ALA A 194 9.77 31.08 -1.82
CA ALA A 194 9.87 32.42 -2.41
C ALA A 194 8.74 32.78 -3.40
N MET A 195 8.00 31.79 -3.93
CA MET A 195 6.81 32.04 -4.75
C MET A 195 5.57 32.39 -3.92
N PHE A 196 5.56 32.06 -2.62
CA PHE A 196 4.51 32.50 -1.72
C PHE A 196 4.79 33.93 -1.25
N GLY A 197 3.77 34.77 -1.24
CA GLY A 197 3.87 36.13 -0.70
C GLY A 197 4.20 36.11 0.79
N ALA A 198 4.71 37.24 1.30
CA ALA A 198 5.03 37.39 2.73
C ALA A 198 3.78 37.14 3.59
N GLY A 199 3.71 35.97 4.23
CA GLY A 199 2.64 35.58 5.16
C GLY A 199 1.71 34.45 4.70
N GLU A 200 1.84 33.96 3.45
CA GLU A 200 0.99 32.87 2.93
C GLU A 200 1.76 31.56 2.73
N GLU A 201 2.81 31.35 3.51
CA GLU A 201 3.60 30.11 3.43
C GLU A 201 2.81 28.94 4.02
N PRO A 202 2.54 27.87 3.24
CA PRO A 202 1.86 26.70 3.78
C PRO A 202 2.68 26.07 4.91
N LEU A 203 2.05 25.80 6.05
CA LEU A 203 2.72 25.16 7.19
C LEU A 203 3.40 23.83 6.81
N SER A 204 2.80 23.10 5.86
CA SER A 204 3.38 21.87 5.31
C SER A 204 4.72 22.11 4.63
N LEU A 205 4.89 23.21 3.90
CA LEU A 205 6.14 23.56 3.24
C LEU A 205 7.24 23.89 4.25
N LEU A 206 6.89 24.61 5.32
CA LEU A 206 7.81 24.91 6.42
C LEU A 206 8.29 23.64 7.13
N ASN A 207 7.37 22.73 7.41
CA ASN A 207 7.71 21.44 8.03
C ASN A 207 8.61 20.59 7.10
N GLN A 208 8.34 20.62 5.79
CA GLN A 208 9.16 19.91 4.82
C GLN A 208 10.59 20.48 4.73
N ILE A 209 10.74 21.81 4.74
CA ILE A 209 12.04 22.47 4.79
C ILE A 209 12.81 22.06 6.05
N ALA A 210 12.16 22.13 7.22
CA ALA A 210 12.79 21.76 8.48
C ALA A 210 13.24 20.28 8.53
N HIS A 211 12.44 19.39 7.93
CA HIS A 211 12.79 17.99 7.80
C HIS A 211 14.04 17.78 6.93
N GLU A 212 14.08 18.38 5.74
CA GLU A 212 15.24 18.30 4.84
C GLU A 212 16.51 18.88 5.49
N GLU A 213 16.40 19.99 6.22
CA GLU A 213 17.53 20.55 6.98
C GLU A 213 18.07 19.59 8.04
N THR A 214 17.17 18.85 8.70
CA THR A 214 17.55 17.84 9.72
C THR A 214 18.25 16.64 9.07
N GLU A 215 17.73 16.12 7.96
CA GLU A 215 18.35 15.02 7.22
C GLU A 215 19.74 15.39 6.70
N ILE A 216 19.90 16.59 6.14
CA ILE A 216 21.20 17.13 5.71
C ILE A 216 22.17 17.20 6.89
N ALA A 217 21.74 17.70 8.05
CA ALA A 217 22.57 17.77 9.24
C ALA A 217 23.01 16.37 9.72
N ASN A 218 22.11 15.40 9.71
CA ASN A 218 22.41 14.02 10.07
C ASN A 218 23.41 13.37 9.11
N LEU A 219 23.25 13.56 7.80
CA LEU A 219 24.16 13.04 6.79
C LEU A 219 25.54 13.69 6.87
N LYS A 220 25.61 15.01 7.14
CA LYS A 220 26.89 15.70 7.38
C LYS A 220 27.60 15.15 8.61
N ALA A 221 26.87 14.92 9.71
CA ALA A 221 27.43 14.32 10.92
C ALA A 221 27.99 12.90 10.66
N GLN A 222 27.29 12.08 9.87
CA GLN A 222 27.77 10.74 9.48
C GLN A 222 29.02 10.79 8.59
N LEU A 223 29.14 11.82 7.75
CA LEU A 223 30.31 12.06 6.89
C LEU A 223 31.47 12.76 7.62
N GLY A 224 31.30 13.17 8.88
CA GLY A 224 32.28 13.95 9.63
C GLY A 224 32.47 15.36 9.07
N LEU A 225 31.45 15.91 8.41
CA LEU A 225 31.44 17.28 7.88
C LEU A 225 30.85 18.25 8.93
N PRO A 226 31.38 19.49 9.02
CA PRO A 226 30.87 20.52 9.92
C PRO A 226 29.51 21.09 9.48
#